data_AF-A0A970DZ35-F1
#
_entry.id   AF-A0A970DZ35-F1
#
_cell.length_a   1.000
_cell.length_b   1.000
_cell.length_c   1.000
_cell.angle_alpha   90.00
_cell.angle_beta   90.00
_cell.angle_gamma   90.00
#
_symmetry.space_group_name_H-M   'P 1'
#
loop_
_entity.id
_entity.type
_entity.pdbx_description
1 polymer ?
#
loop_
_entity_poly.entity_id
_entity_poly.type
_entity_poly.pdbx_seq_one_letter_code
_entity_poly.pdbx_strand_id
1 'polypeptide(L)'
;MAFIRAGRWIKRCARPLEVARWEYLFEGGSRERVLEILGAYQNEDGGFGHGLEPDFWLPSSSPMATWAAVRILSEVDVEPENPMVQSLVGYLFHSQDGSGMWPAVLPENNEYPHAPWWHWEPGVEQQWMFNPGVELAAYLIHWSRPDNDNAQKGWKTVQLAIVRLMDCDEMDMHEISNFLAMLELMELREEEFLKNTGYTVSVAKDKLAELVNKAVETDPSEWGNGYKALPLTFVQRPDSFLCNTLGDLVEKNLDFYADQVDDNGLWPVPWQWSAYPSEYAIAARYWQGIIALERYRVLKEFGRL
;
A
#
# COMPACT_ATOMS: atom_id res chain seq x y z
N MET A 1 -11.18 20.90 14.08
CA MET A 1 -10.33 20.98 15.30
C MET A 1 -9.39 19.79 15.43
N ALA A 2 -9.85 18.55 15.24
CA ALA A 2 -8.99 17.35 15.28
C ALA A 2 -7.83 17.41 14.27
N PHE A 3 -8.13 17.75 13.01
CA PHE A 3 -7.14 17.94 11.94
C PHE A 3 -5.97 18.89 12.32
N ILE A 4 -6.26 20.04 12.92
CA ILE A 4 -5.24 21.00 13.37
C ILE A 4 -4.37 20.42 14.51
N ARG A 5 -4.96 19.61 15.40
CA ARG A 5 -4.20 18.93 16.46
C ARG A 5 -3.30 17.84 15.87
N ALA A 6 -3.81 17.08 14.90
CA ALA A 6 -3.05 16.07 14.19
C ALA A 6 -1.85 16.67 13.49
N GLY A 7 -2.02 17.75 12.72
CA GLY A 7 -0.91 18.44 12.06
C GLY A 7 0.18 18.93 13.02
N ARG A 8 -0.20 19.44 14.20
CA ARG A 8 0.77 19.79 15.26
C ARG A 8 1.48 18.57 15.83
N TRP A 9 0.76 17.47 16.00
CA TRP A 9 1.36 16.22 16.48
C TRP A 9 2.33 15.65 15.45
N ILE A 10 1.95 15.59 14.17
CA ILE A 10 2.78 15.09 13.07
C ILE A 10 4.12 15.82 13.06
N LYS A 11 4.10 17.15 13.05
CA LYS A 11 5.29 18.01 13.05
C LYS A 11 6.20 17.82 14.27
N ARG A 12 5.67 17.32 15.39
CA ARG A 12 6.43 17.13 16.64
C ARG A 12 6.90 15.69 16.84
N CYS A 13 6.17 14.72 16.31
CA CYS A 13 6.26 13.33 16.76
C CYS A 13 6.38 12.30 15.63
N ALA A 14 6.02 12.61 14.39
CA ALA A 14 6.14 11.68 13.26
C ALA A 14 7.56 11.71 12.64
N ARG A 15 7.85 10.77 11.73
CA ARG A 15 9.12 10.81 10.98
C ARG A 15 9.14 12.05 10.07
N PRO A 16 10.34 12.54 9.71
CA PRO A 16 10.48 13.60 8.69
C PRO A 16 9.72 13.30 7.39
N LEU A 17 9.62 12.02 6.99
CA LEU A 17 8.89 11.61 5.79
C LEU A 17 7.38 11.90 5.91
N GLU A 18 6.72 11.47 6.99
CA GLU A 18 5.30 11.79 7.20
C GLU A 18 5.06 13.28 7.42
N VAL A 19 6.02 14.01 7.98
CA VAL A 19 5.93 15.49 8.07
C VAL A 19 5.90 16.11 6.67
N ALA A 20 6.82 15.73 5.78
CA ALA A 20 6.85 16.26 4.42
C ALA A 20 5.62 15.85 3.60
N ARG A 21 5.16 14.60 3.75
CA ARG A 21 3.93 14.12 3.10
C ARG A 21 2.69 14.87 3.61
N TRP A 22 2.60 15.14 4.91
CA TRP A 22 1.53 15.97 5.49
C TRP A 22 1.54 17.39 4.92
N GLU A 23 2.72 18.01 4.87
CA GLU A 23 2.88 19.36 4.30
C GLU A 23 2.44 19.38 2.83
N TYR A 24 2.84 18.39 2.03
CA TYR A 24 2.42 18.24 0.63
C TYR A 24 0.90 18.10 0.49
N LEU A 25 0.29 17.14 1.20
CA LEU A 25 -1.13 16.82 1.05
C LEU A 25 -2.07 17.91 1.57
N PHE A 26 -1.67 18.66 2.59
CA PHE A 26 -2.60 19.53 3.32
C PHE A 26 -2.16 20.99 3.49
N GLU A 27 -0.89 21.32 3.26
CA GLU A 27 -0.35 22.65 3.58
C GLU A 27 0.38 23.31 2.42
N GLY A 28 0.28 22.75 1.21
CA GLY A 28 0.93 23.30 0.01
C GLY A 28 2.45 23.11 -0.02
N GLY A 29 2.96 22.11 0.70
CA GLY A 29 4.34 21.66 0.61
C GLY A 29 4.68 21.10 -0.78
N SER A 30 5.97 21.04 -1.11
CA SER A 30 6.40 20.61 -2.44
C SER A 30 6.67 19.11 -2.52
N ARG A 31 6.41 18.54 -3.70
CA ARG A 31 6.76 17.16 -4.04
C ARG A 31 8.26 16.91 -3.86
N GLU A 32 9.10 17.89 -4.21
CA GLU A 32 10.55 17.78 -4.16
C GLU A 32 11.06 17.52 -2.74
N ARG A 33 10.40 18.09 -1.72
CA ARG A 33 10.75 17.84 -0.31
C ARG A 33 10.42 16.40 0.11
N VAL A 34 9.30 15.85 -0.37
CA VAL A 34 8.94 14.45 -0.11
C VAL A 34 9.98 13.53 -0.75
N LEU A 35 10.34 13.79 -2.01
CA LEU A 35 11.35 13.01 -2.74
C LEU A 35 12.75 13.12 -2.10
N GLU A 36 13.14 14.29 -1.64
CA GLU A 36 14.42 14.49 -0.93
C GLU A 36 14.53 13.58 0.30
N ILE A 37 13.50 13.54 1.14
CA ILE A 37 13.49 12.71 2.35
C ILE A 37 13.33 11.23 2.02
N LEU A 38 12.46 10.89 1.07
CA LEU A 38 12.26 9.51 0.61
C LEU A 38 13.56 8.92 0.05
N GLY A 39 14.41 9.74 -0.58
CA GLY A 39 15.70 9.32 -1.10
C GLY A 39 16.65 8.73 -0.05
N ALA A 40 16.49 9.08 1.23
CA ALA A 40 17.27 8.48 2.31
C ALA A 40 16.95 6.99 2.56
N TYR A 41 15.85 6.48 1.99
CA TYR A 41 15.43 5.09 2.08
C TYR A 41 15.78 4.26 0.83
N GLN A 42 16.22 4.90 -0.26
CA GLN A 42 16.60 4.20 -1.49
C GLN A 42 18.05 3.72 -1.41
N ASN A 43 18.29 2.44 -1.72
CA ASN A 43 19.62 1.85 -1.79
C ASN A 43 20.24 1.99 -3.19
N GLU A 44 21.54 1.70 -3.30
CA GLU A 44 22.30 1.78 -4.56
C GLU A 44 21.75 0.88 -5.67
N ASP A 45 21.07 -0.22 -5.32
CA ASP A 45 20.43 -1.14 -6.28
C ASP A 45 19.10 -0.59 -6.83
N GLY A 46 18.62 0.54 -6.32
CA GLY A 46 17.39 1.21 -6.69
C GLY A 46 16.15 0.81 -5.88
N GLY A 47 16.24 -0.26 -5.09
CA GLY A 47 15.17 -0.69 -4.17
C GLY A 47 15.17 0.13 -2.89
N PHE A 48 14.17 -0.11 -2.04
CA PHE A 48 14.00 0.62 -0.78
C PHE A 48 14.11 -0.29 0.44
N GLY A 49 14.63 0.26 1.53
CA GLY A 49 14.83 -0.43 2.81
C GLY A 49 14.77 0.56 3.99
N HIS A 50 15.68 0.38 4.96
CA HIS A 50 15.88 1.28 6.11
C HIS A 50 14.64 1.52 6.97
N GLY A 51 13.78 0.51 7.10
CA GLY A 51 12.52 0.62 7.87
C GLY A 51 11.54 1.63 7.29
N LEU A 52 11.54 1.81 5.96
CA LEU A 52 10.53 2.62 5.27
C LEU A 52 9.12 2.12 5.61
N GLU A 53 8.92 0.81 5.48
CA GLU A 53 7.83 0.08 6.13
C GLU A 53 8.23 -0.08 7.63
N PRO A 54 7.53 0.57 8.58
CA PRO A 54 7.89 0.51 9.99
C PRO A 54 7.88 -0.88 10.65
N ASP A 55 7.14 -1.87 10.12
CA ASP A 55 6.98 -3.20 10.71
C ASP A 55 8.21 -4.12 10.56
N PHE A 56 9.22 -3.74 9.78
CA PHE A 56 10.52 -4.43 9.78
C PHE A 56 11.67 -3.46 9.53
N TRP A 57 12.80 -3.72 10.16
CA TRP A 57 13.94 -2.78 10.18
C TRP A 57 15.09 -3.20 9.26
N LEU A 58 14.82 -4.10 8.32
CA LEU A 58 15.78 -4.54 7.30
C LEU A 58 16.33 -3.32 6.53
N PRO A 59 17.66 -3.06 6.56
CA PRO A 59 18.25 -1.93 5.85
C PRO A 59 18.38 -2.17 4.34
N SER A 60 18.58 -3.43 3.92
CA SER A 60 18.68 -3.78 2.51
C SER A 60 17.33 -3.62 1.80
N SER A 61 17.40 -3.57 0.47
CA SER A 61 16.22 -3.43 -0.37
C SER A 61 15.30 -4.65 -0.26
N SER A 62 14.02 -4.43 -0.01
CA SER A 62 13.01 -5.48 -0.08
C SER A 62 11.84 -5.10 -0.99
N PRO A 63 11.12 -6.08 -1.58
CA PRO A 63 9.93 -5.78 -2.36
C PRO A 63 8.86 -5.05 -1.54
N MET A 64 8.68 -5.41 -0.26
CA MET A 64 7.70 -4.75 0.61
C MET A 64 8.05 -3.29 0.92
N ALA A 65 9.31 -2.98 1.22
CA ALA A 65 9.72 -1.59 1.42
C ALA A 65 9.68 -0.80 0.10
N THR A 66 10.00 -1.45 -1.02
CA THR A 66 9.87 -0.84 -2.35
C THR A 66 8.41 -0.55 -2.69
N TRP A 67 7.46 -1.43 -2.33
CA TRP A 67 6.03 -1.18 -2.46
C TRP A 67 5.58 0.06 -1.66
N ALA A 68 6.06 0.21 -0.43
CA ALA A 68 5.78 1.41 0.37
C ALA A 68 6.30 2.68 -0.33
N ALA A 69 7.49 2.63 -0.94
CA ALA A 69 8.03 3.74 -1.72
C ALA A 69 7.18 4.05 -2.96
N VAL A 70 6.77 3.02 -3.72
CA VAL A 70 5.92 3.15 -4.90
C VAL A 70 4.62 3.90 -4.58
N ARG A 71 3.97 3.56 -3.46
CA ARG A 71 2.76 4.26 -2.99
C ARG A 71 2.99 5.73 -2.73
N ILE A 72 4.13 6.10 -2.14
CA ILE A 72 4.49 7.51 -1.87
C ILE A 72 4.83 8.25 -3.17
N LEU A 73 5.55 7.60 -4.08
CA LEU A 73 5.87 8.16 -5.40
C LEU A 73 4.61 8.44 -6.22
N SER A 74 3.64 7.53 -6.18
CA SER A 74 2.31 7.70 -6.79
C SER A 74 1.50 8.80 -6.12
N GLU A 75 1.52 8.89 -4.77
CA GLU A 75 0.83 9.94 -4.01
C GLU A 75 1.26 11.35 -4.41
N VAL A 76 2.53 11.53 -4.78
CA VAL A 76 3.05 12.82 -5.23
C VAL A 76 3.00 13.01 -6.76
N ASP A 77 2.42 12.06 -7.51
CA ASP A 77 2.35 12.10 -8.97
C ASP A 77 3.73 12.29 -9.63
N VAL A 78 4.72 11.50 -9.21
CA VAL A 78 6.08 11.60 -9.77
C VAL A 78 6.13 11.15 -11.24
N GLU A 79 6.90 11.86 -12.06
CA GLU A 79 7.07 11.52 -13.46
C GLU A 79 7.96 10.28 -13.64
N PRO A 80 7.69 9.40 -14.64
CA PRO A 80 8.51 8.22 -14.90
C PRO A 80 9.99 8.53 -15.13
N GLU A 81 10.31 9.69 -15.71
CA GLU A 81 11.68 10.13 -16.01
C GLU A 81 12.50 10.51 -14.77
N ASN A 82 11.87 10.59 -13.59
CA ASN A 82 12.57 10.91 -12.36
C ASN A 82 13.67 9.87 -12.07
N PRO A 83 14.92 10.27 -11.73
CA PRO A 83 16.00 9.32 -11.46
C PRO A 83 15.68 8.29 -10.39
N MET A 84 14.93 8.66 -9.34
CA MET A 84 14.50 7.74 -8.29
C MET A 84 13.61 6.62 -8.84
N VAL A 85 12.69 6.97 -9.73
CA VAL A 85 11.78 6.03 -10.41
C VAL A 85 12.55 5.14 -11.38
N GLN A 86 13.47 5.70 -12.17
CA GLN A 86 14.30 4.92 -13.10
C GLN A 86 15.14 3.87 -12.37
N SER A 87 15.75 4.22 -11.24
CA SER A 87 16.47 3.27 -10.39
C SER A 87 15.54 2.20 -9.80
N LEU A 88 14.36 2.59 -9.30
CA LEU A 88 13.35 1.66 -8.79
C LEU A 88 12.90 0.65 -9.87
N VAL A 89 12.63 1.12 -11.09
CA VAL A 89 12.28 0.27 -12.23
C VAL A 89 13.41 -0.72 -12.53
N GLY A 90 14.67 -0.26 -12.46
CA GLY A 90 15.85 -1.13 -12.54
C GLY A 90 15.86 -2.20 -11.45
N TYR A 91 15.62 -1.84 -10.19
CA TYR A 91 15.52 -2.78 -9.08
C TYR A 91 14.45 -3.85 -9.33
N LEU A 92 13.22 -3.44 -9.67
CA LEU A 92 12.11 -4.37 -9.91
C LEU A 92 12.44 -5.33 -11.05
N PHE A 93 13.06 -4.84 -12.13
CA PHE A 93 13.50 -5.68 -13.23
C PHE A 93 14.49 -6.75 -12.76
N HIS A 94 15.51 -6.40 -11.98
CA HIS A 94 16.54 -7.37 -11.57
C HIS A 94 16.11 -8.29 -10.43
N SER A 95 15.23 -7.83 -9.54
CA SER A 95 14.78 -8.56 -8.35
C SER A 95 13.63 -9.54 -8.61
N GLN A 96 12.92 -9.43 -9.74
CA GLN A 96 11.88 -10.40 -10.08
C GLN A 96 12.50 -11.78 -10.33
N ASP A 97 12.01 -12.79 -9.61
CA ASP A 97 12.51 -14.14 -9.72
C ASP A 97 12.12 -14.85 -11.04
N GLY A 98 12.63 -16.07 -11.23
CA GLY A 98 12.36 -16.87 -12.43
C GLY A 98 10.88 -17.26 -12.61
N SER A 99 10.10 -17.28 -11.53
CA SER A 99 8.65 -17.54 -11.56
C SER A 99 7.85 -16.30 -11.99
N GLY A 100 8.44 -15.11 -11.90
CA GLY A 100 7.75 -13.85 -12.16
C GLY A 100 7.20 -13.19 -10.89
N MET A 101 7.75 -13.54 -9.72
CA MET A 101 7.28 -13.07 -8.42
C MET A 101 8.35 -12.25 -7.71
N TRP A 102 7.91 -11.47 -6.73
CA TRP A 102 8.76 -10.84 -5.72
C TRP A 102 8.37 -11.37 -4.35
N PRO A 103 9.32 -11.86 -3.53
CA PRO A 103 9.01 -12.34 -2.20
C PRO A 103 8.59 -11.19 -1.27
N ALA A 104 7.48 -11.37 -0.55
CA ALA A 104 7.02 -10.40 0.45
C ALA A 104 7.99 -10.30 1.65
N VAL A 105 8.54 -11.45 2.04
CA VAL A 105 9.44 -11.60 3.20
C VAL A 105 10.74 -12.23 2.72
N LEU A 106 11.87 -11.68 3.15
CA LEU A 106 13.21 -12.17 2.82
C LEU A 106 13.83 -12.89 4.03
N PRO A 107 14.68 -13.91 3.83
CA PRO A 107 15.42 -14.55 4.93
C PRO A 107 16.15 -13.55 5.84
N GLU A 108 16.67 -12.48 5.25
CA GLU A 108 17.41 -11.42 5.93
C GLU A 108 16.54 -10.61 6.90
N ASN A 109 15.20 -10.62 6.76
CA ASN A 109 14.30 -10.01 7.76
C ASN A 109 14.57 -10.54 9.17
N ASN A 110 14.95 -11.82 9.29
CA ASN A 110 15.22 -12.48 10.57
C ASN A 110 16.45 -11.93 11.29
N GLU A 111 17.31 -11.18 10.60
CA GLU A 111 18.52 -10.56 11.18
C GLU A 111 18.25 -9.22 11.86
N TYR A 112 17.04 -8.65 11.69
CA TYR A 112 16.68 -7.32 12.18
C TYR A 112 15.37 -7.35 12.98
N PRO A 113 15.07 -6.35 13.81
CA PRO A 113 13.76 -6.23 14.45
C PRO A 113 12.61 -6.22 13.44
N HIS A 114 11.58 -7.01 13.68
CA HIS A 114 10.42 -7.14 12.80
C HIS A 114 9.17 -7.61 13.54
N ALA A 115 8.01 -7.29 12.99
CA ALA A 115 6.72 -7.83 13.37
C ALA A 115 6.62 -9.32 13.05
N PRO A 116 5.80 -10.11 13.77
CA PRO A 116 5.75 -11.56 13.60
C PRO A 116 5.36 -12.03 12.18
N TRP A 117 4.56 -11.25 11.45
CA TRP A 117 4.17 -11.58 10.07
C TRP A 117 5.28 -11.33 9.04
N TRP A 118 6.35 -10.62 9.42
CA TRP A 118 7.56 -10.43 8.62
C TRP A 118 8.69 -11.38 9.03
N HIS A 119 8.41 -12.37 9.87
CA HIS A 119 9.35 -13.45 10.13
C HIS A 119 9.43 -14.36 8.92
N TRP A 120 10.63 -14.62 8.42
CA TRP A 120 10.83 -15.51 7.31
C TRP A 120 10.93 -16.96 7.78
N GLU A 121 10.16 -17.82 7.14
CA GLU A 121 10.28 -19.27 7.21
C GLU A 121 10.02 -19.89 5.81
N PRO A 122 10.52 -21.11 5.53
CA PRO A 122 10.25 -21.77 4.26
C PRO A 122 8.74 -21.91 4.00
N GLY A 123 8.24 -21.40 2.88
CA GLY A 123 6.82 -21.47 2.53
C GLY A 123 6.01 -20.22 2.87
N VAL A 124 6.60 -19.21 3.52
CA VAL A 124 5.91 -17.96 3.89
C VAL A 124 5.33 -17.22 2.68
N GLU A 125 5.89 -17.42 1.49
CA GLU A 125 5.39 -16.85 0.24
C GLU A 125 3.97 -17.32 -0.11
N GLN A 126 3.56 -18.51 0.34
CA GLN A 126 2.21 -19.03 0.11
C GLN A 126 1.15 -18.30 0.94
N GLN A 127 1.56 -17.58 2.00
CA GLN A 127 0.67 -16.78 2.83
C GLN A 127 0.41 -15.41 2.19
N TRP A 128 1.43 -14.84 1.54
CA TRP A 128 1.37 -13.50 0.96
C TRP A 128 0.96 -13.47 -0.51
N MET A 129 1.22 -14.56 -1.24
CA MET A 129 0.83 -14.73 -2.64
C MET A 129 1.27 -13.54 -3.51
N PHE A 130 0.34 -12.71 -4.00
CA PHE A 130 0.65 -11.53 -4.82
C PHE A 130 0.79 -10.22 -4.03
N ASN A 131 0.73 -10.24 -2.70
CA ASN A 131 1.11 -9.10 -1.89
C ASN A 131 2.64 -9.04 -1.73
N PRO A 132 3.35 -7.98 -2.17
CA PRO A 132 2.87 -6.80 -2.90
C PRO A 132 3.11 -6.90 -4.41
N GLY A 133 3.58 -8.06 -4.90
CA GLY A 133 4.07 -8.28 -6.24
C GLY A 133 3.13 -7.86 -7.38
N VAL A 134 1.81 -8.01 -7.26
CA VAL A 134 0.88 -7.59 -8.33
C VAL A 134 0.82 -6.08 -8.48
N GLU A 135 0.93 -5.33 -7.40
CA GLU A 135 0.98 -3.88 -7.46
C GLU A 135 2.34 -3.39 -7.98
N LEU A 136 3.44 -3.98 -7.50
CA LEU A 136 4.78 -3.70 -8.04
C LEU A 136 4.85 -3.95 -9.55
N ALA A 137 4.22 -5.03 -10.03
CA ALA A 137 4.11 -5.33 -11.45
C ALA A 137 3.34 -4.25 -12.22
N ALA A 138 2.23 -3.77 -11.66
CA ALA A 138 1.41 -2.73 -12.25
C ALA A 138 2.21 -1.42 -12.41
N TYR A 139 2.97 -1.02 -11.39
CA TYR A 139 3.83 0.16 -11.46
C TYR A 139 5.03 -0.03 -12.38
N LEU A 140 5.60 -1.25 -12.45
CA LEU A 140 6.63 -1.58 -13.42
C LEU A 140 6.12 -1.39 -14.86
N ILE A 141 4.88 -1.77 -15.16
CA ILE A 141 4.24 -1.50 -16.45
C ILE A 141 3.98 0.00 -16.62
N HIS A 142 3.43 0.66 -15.60
CA HIS A 142 3.06 2.08 -15.65
C HIS A 142 4.24 2.99 -15.96
N TRP A 143 5.38 2.80 -15.30
CA TRP A 143 6.60 3.60 -15.48
C TRP A 143 7.52 3.10 -16.60
N SER A 144 7.16 2.02 -17.28
CA SER A 144 7.91 1.52 -18.43
C SER A 144 7.33 2.00 -19.75
N ARG A 145 8.20 2.14 -20.75
CA ARG A 145 7.75 2.29 -22.13
C ARG A 145 7.04 1.02 -22.57
N PRO A 146 5.96 1.12 -23.38
CA PRO A 146 5.32 -0.04 -23.97
C PRO A 146 6.35 -0.96 -24.68
N ASP A 147 6.11 -2.26 -24.60
CA ASP A 147 6.88 -3.32 -25.28
C ASP A 147 8.37 -3.47 -24.88
N ASN A 148 8.85 -2.79 -23.83
CA ASN A 148 10.20 -3.03 -23.31
C ASN A 148 10.26 -4.23 -22.35
N ASP A 149 11.47 -4.71 -22.06
CA ASP A 149 11.67 -5.88 -21.20
C ASP A 149 11.12 -5.69 -19.76
N ASN A 150 11.11 -4.44 -19.27
CA ASN A 150 10.53 -4.11 -17.95
C ASN A 150 9.01 -4.33 -17.94
N ALA A 151 8.30 -3.79 -18.93
CA ALA A 151 6.87 -3.98 -19.09
C ALA A 151 6.53 -5.47 -19.26
N GLN A 152 7.32 -6.22 -20.02
CA GLN A 152 7.14 -7.67 -20.18
C GLN A 152 7.28 -8.43 -18.86
N LYS A 153 8.23 -8.06 -18.00
CA LYS A 153 8.34 -8.62 -16.64
C LYS A 153 7.11 -8.31 -15.80
N GLY A 154 6.61 -7.07 -15.83
CA GLY A 154 5.37 -6.72 -15.13
C GLY A 154 4.17 -7.53 -15.64
N TRP A 155 4.00 -7.64 -16.97
CA TRP A 155 2.92 -8.42 -17.57
C TRP A 155 2.97 -9.91 -17.19
N LYS A 156 4.16 -10.50 -17.06
CA LYS A 156 4.31 -11.88 -16.58
C LYS A 156 3.67 -12.07 -15.20
N THR A 157 3.90 -11.16 -14.24
CA THR A 157 3.27 -11.22 -12.92
C THR A 157 1.77 -11.00 -13.00
N VAL A 158 1.31 -10.00 -13.77
CA VAL A 158 -0.13 -9.71 -13.93
C VAL A 158 -0.88 -10.89 -14.53
N GLN A 159 -0.28 -11.63 -15.47
CA GLN A 159 -0.83 -12.86 -16.05
C GLN A 159 -0.99 -13.98 -15.03
N LEU A 160 -0.08 -14.11 -14.07
CA LEU A 160 -0.23 -15.09 -12.99
C LEU A 160 -1.26 -14.61 -11.96
N ALA A 161 -1.26 -13.31 -11.65
CA ALA A 161 -2.15 -12.70 -10.69
C ALA A 161 -3.62 -12.80 -11.13
N ILE A 162 -3.91 -12.54 -12.40
CA ILE A 162 -5.29 -12.62 -12.92
C ILE A 162 -5.84 -14.05 -12.86
N VAL A 163 -5.01 -15.07 -13.10
CA VAL A 163 -5.43 -16.46 -12.96
C VAL A 163 -5.83 -16.75 -11.51
N ARG A 164 -5.02 -16.30 -10.54
CA ARG A 164 -5.38 -16.44 -9.12
C ARG A 164 -6.64 -15.66 -8.75
N LEU A 165 -6.79 -14.42 -9.21
CA LEU A 165 -7.97 -13.61 -8.95
C LEU A 165 -9.25 -14.33 -9.40
N MET A 166 -9.22 -14.94 -10.59
CA MET A 166 -10.40 -15.61 -11.15
C MET A 166 -10.68 -16.97 -10.49
N ASP A 167 -9.65 -17.66 -10.00
CA ASP A 167 -9.76 -19.01 -9.40
C ASP A 167 -10.09 -19.01 -7.90
N CYS A 168 -9.77 -17.93 -7.17
CA CYS A 168 -9.97 -17.91 -5.73
C CYS A 168 -11.41 -17.57 -5.31
N ASP A 169 -11.85 -18.14 -4.18
CA ASP A 169 -13.13 -17.81 -3.54
C ASP A 169 -12.98 -16.86 -2.35
N GLU A 170 -11.80 -16.83 -1.74
CA GLU A 170 -11.45 -15.99 -0.59
C GLU A 170 -10.05 -15.42 -0.81
N MET A 171 -9.81 -14.21 -0.30
CA MET A 171 -8.55 -13.50 -0.45
C MET A 171 -8.34 -12.57 0.76
N ASP A 172 -7.11 -12.50 1.24
CA ASP A 172 -6.74 -11.59 2.32
C ASP A 172 -6.85 -10.12 1.89
N MET A 173 -7.18 -9.23 2.84
CA MET A 173 -7.41 -7.81 2.55
C MET A 173 -6.18 -7.09 1.98
N HIS A 174 -4.97 -7.50 2.35
CA HIS A 174 -3.75 -6.91 1.82
C HIS A 174 -3.54 -7.32 0.36
N GLU A 175 -3.79 -8.58 0.03
CA GLU A 175 -3.74 -9.05 -1.35
C GLU A 175 -4.83 -8.33 -2.19
N ILE A 176 -6.07 -8.26 -1.70
CA ILE A 176 -7.16 -7.50 -2.35
C ILE A 176 -6.75 -6.04 -2.61
N SER A 177 -6.13 -5.37 -1.64
CA SER A 177 -5.71 -3.97 -1.76
C SER A 177 -4.66 -3.75 -2.87
N ASN A 178 -3.75 -4.71 -3.05
CA ASN A 178 -2.77 -4.69 -4.15
C ASN A 178 -3.45 -4.93 -5.51
N PHE A 179 -4.43 -5.83 -5.59
CA PHE A 179 -5.22 -6.04 -6.81
C PHE A 179 -6.05 -4.82 -7.20
N LEU A 180 -6.65 -4.13 -6.23
CA LEU A 180 -7.39 -2.89 -6.48
C LEU A 180 -6.48 -1.82 -7.09
N ALA A 181 -5.28 -1.63 -6.54
CA ALA A 181 -4.31 -0.68 -7.09
C ALA A 181 -3.78 -1.09 -8.47
N MET A 182 -3.59 -2.40 -8.71
CA MET A 182 -3.25 -2.88 -10.04
C MET A 182 -4.35 -2.54 -11.05
N LEU A 183 -5.62 -2.79 -10.74
CA LEU A 183 -6.72 -2.49 -11.67
C LEU A 183 -6.87 -0.99 -11.93
N GLU A 184 -6.67 -0.12 -10.94
CA GLU A 184 -6.67 1.34 -11.13
C GLU A 184 -5.66 1.76 -12.22
N LEU A 185 -4.46 1.17 -12.24
CA LEU A 185 -3.48 1.41 -13.29
C LEU A 185 -3.84 0.75 -14.62
N MET A 186 -4.51 -0.42 -14.60
CA MET A 186 -4.90 -1.14 -15.81
C MET A 186 -6.10 -0.52 -16.52
N GLU A 187 -6.91 0.30 -15.85
CA GLU A 187 -7.96 1.11 -16.50
C GLU A 187 -7.40 2.04 -17.58
N LEU A 188 -6.14 2.48 -17.43
CA LEU A 188 -5.45 3.30 -18.44
C LEU A 188 -4.92 2.45 -19.62
N ARG A 189 -5.02 1.12 -19.54
CA ARG A 189 -4.42 0.15 -20.46
C ARG A 189 -5.34 -1.04 -20.76
N GLU A 190 -6.66 -0.80 -20.86
CA GLU A 190 -7.65 -1.89 -20.98
C GLU A 190 -7.39 -2.84 -22.16
N GLU A 191 -6.96 -2.32 -23.31
CA GLU A 191 -6.65 -3.13 -24.50
C GLU A 191 -5.44 -4.05 -24.26
N GLU A 192 -4.38 -3.54 -23.63
CA GLU A 192 -3.20 -4.33 -23.26
C GLU A 192 -3.55 -5.36 -22.20
N PHE A 193 -4.35 -4.98 -21.19
CA PHE A 193 -4.82 -5.87 -20.15
C PHE A 193 -5.61 -7.05 -20.74
N LEU A 194 -6.58 -6.77 -21.61
CA LEU A 194 -7.35 -7.82 -22.30
C LEU A 194 -6.45 -8.72 -23.14
N LYS A 195 -5.54 -8.15 -23.93
CA LYS A 195 -4.61 -8.91 -24.77
C LYS A 195 -3.71 -9.84 -23.96
N ASN A 196 -3.17 -9.36 -22.83
CA ASN A 196 -2.22 -10.12 -22.02
C ASN A 196 -2.89 -11.13 -21.10
N THR A 197 -4.11 -10.85 -20.61
CA THR A 197 -4.77 -11.67 -19.58
C THR A 197 -5.93 -12.52 -20.11
N GLY A 198 -6.56 -12.12 -21.21
CA GLY A 198 -7.81 -12.70 -21.70
C GLY A 198 -9.07 -12.22 -20.95
N TYR A 199 -8.94 -11.33 -19.96
CA TYR A 199 -10.04 -10.79 -19.18
C TYR A 199 -10.18 -9.28 -19.39
N THR A 200 -11.41 -8.76 -19.32
CA THR A 200 -11.62 -7.31 -19.29
C THR A 200 -11.42 -6.77 -17.88
N VAL A 201 -11.07 -5.48 -17.75
CA VAL A 201 -10.98 -4.82 -16.44
C VAL A 201 -12.31 -4.88 -15.69
N SER A 202 -13.45 -4.76 -16.39
CA SER A 202 -14.78 -4.91 -15.78
C SER A 202 -14.98 -6.28 -15.12
N VAL A 203 -14.63 -7.38 -15.81
CA VAL A 203 -14.76 -8.73 -15.24
C VAL A 203 -13.86 -8.91 -14.01
N ALA A 204 -12.65 -8.36 -14.04
CA ALA A 204 -11.75 -8.38 -12.89
C ALA A 204 -12.28 -7.56 -11.71
N LYS A 205 -12.89 -6.40 -11.97
CA LYS A 205 -13.57 -5.57 -10.95
C LYS A 205 -14.75 -6.29 -10.32
N ASP A 206 -15.59 -6.95 -11.11
CA ASP A 206 -16.71 -7.73 -10.60
C ASP A 206 -16.23 -8.83 -9.64
N LYS A 207 -15.19 -9.56 -10.04
CA LYS A 207 -14.57 -10.58 -9.18
C LYS A 207 -13.98 -9.99 -7.90
N LEU A 208 -13.31 -8.84 -7.96
CA LEU A 208 -12.81 -8.16 -6.76
C LEU A 208 -13.94 -7.68 -5.84
N ALA A 209 -15.06 -7.19 -6.39
CA ALA A 209 -16.21 -6.79 -5.59
C ALA A 209 -16.79 -7.97 -4.79
N GLU A 210 -16.82 -9.17 -5.38
CA GLU A 210 -17.21 -10.40 -4.69
C GLU A 210 -16.25 -10.74 -3.53
N LEU A 211 -14.95 -10.66 -3.76
CA LEU A 211 -13.93 -10.94 -2.73
C LEU A 211 -13.95 -9.90 -1.60
N VAL A 212 -14.10 -8.61 -1.95
CA VAL A 212 -14.27 -7.52 -0.97
C VAL A 212 -15.47 -7.76 -0.08
N ASN A 213 -16.63 -8.14 -0.65
CA ASN A 213 -17.84 -8.43 0.13
C ASN A 213 -17.66 -9.58 1.12
N LYS A 214 -16.80 -10.56 0.81
CA LYS A 214 -16.49 -11.66 1.73
C LYS A 214 -15.48 -11.27 2.80
N ALA A 215 -14.53 -10.38 2.48
CA ALA A 215 -13.44 -10.00 3.37
C ALA A 215 -13.80 -8.86 4.34
N VAL A 216 -14.71 -7.96 3.96
CA VAL A 216 -15.05 -6.77 4.74
C VAL A 216 -15.89 -7.11 5.98
N GLU A 217 -15.54 -6.50 7.12
CA GLU A 217 -16.39 -6.53 8.32
C GLU A 217 -17.59 -5.61 8.11
N THR A 218 -18.78 -6.20 8.05
CA THR A 218 -20.03 -5.50 7.73
C THR A 218 -20.80 -5.04 8.96
N ASP A 219 -20.44 -5.50 10.16
CA ASP A 219 -21.05 -5.08 11.42
C ASP A 219 -20.28 -3.89 12.04
N PRO A 220 -20.87 -2.67 12.08
CA PRO A 220 -20.20 -1.52 12.67
C PRO A 220 -19.88 -1.65 14.16
N SER A 221 -20.59 -2.49 14.90
CA SER A 221 -20.31 -2.72 16.32
C SER A 221 -18.99 -3.48 16.55
N GLU A 222 -18.51 -4.13 15.49
CA GLU A 222 -17.32 -4.95 15.48
C GLU A 222 -16.07 -4.22 14.97
N TRP A 223 -16.22 -3.02 14.42
CA TRP A 223 -15.11 -2.25 13.81
C TRP A 223 -14.05 -1.76 14.80
N GLY A 224 -14.40 -1.65 16.09
CA GLY A 224 -13.45 -1.32 17.16
C GLY A 224 -12.69 -2.53 17.71
N ASN A 225 -13.02 -3.75 17.27
CA ASN A 225 -12.57 -4.99 17.88
C ASN A 225 -11.49 -5.67 17.04
N GLY A 226 -10.23 -5.29 17.26
CA GLY A 226 -9.07 -5.94 16.64
C GLY A 226 -8.77 -5.45 15.22
N TYR A 227 -7.98 -6.25 14.49
CA TYR A 227 -7.50 -5.92 13.15
C TYR A 227 -8.41 -6.56 12.09
N LYS A 228 -9.22 -5.74 11.42
CA LYS A 228 -10.23 -6.17 10.45
C LYS A 228 -10.19 -5.29 9.20
N ALA A 229 -10.62 -5.86 8.07
CA ALA A 229 -10.85 -5.10 6.85
C ALA A 229 -12.15 -4.29 7.00
N LEU A 230 -12.04 -2.97 6.96
CA LEU A 230 -13.19 -2.07 7.03
C LEU A 230 -13.53 -1.55 5.62
N PRO A 231 -14.72 -0.99 5.38
CA PRO A 231 -15.07 -0.42 4.07
C PRO A 231 -14.00 0.54 3.50
N LEU A 232 -13.46 1.43 4.34
CA LEU A 232 -12.40 2.38 3.97
C LEU A 232 -11.00 1.76 3.91
N THR A 233 -10.85 0.45 4.16
CA THR A 233 -9.64 -0.29 3.74
C THR A 233 -9.59 -0.35 2.21
N PHE A 234 -10.75 -0.60 1.57
CA PHE A 234 -10.84 -0.80 0.12
C PHE A 234 -11.31 0.44 -0.66
N VAL A 235 -12.04 1.34 0.00
CA VAL A 235 -12.60 2.56 -0.63
C VAL A 235 -11.87 3.79 -0.13
N GLN A 236 -10.97 4.32 -0.96
CA GLN A 236 -10.15 5.50 -0.64
C GLN A 236 -10.68 6.81 -1.24
N ARG A 237 -11.62 6.74 -2.21
CA ARG A 237 -12.18 7.87 -2.95
C ARG A 237 -13.66 7.67 -3.26
N PRO A 238 -14.45 8.75 -3.40
CA PRO A 238 -15.89 8.65 -3.64
C PRO A 238 -16.28 8.08 -5.01
N ASP A 239 -15.37 8.11 -5.99
CA ASP A 239 -15.56 7.57 -7.35
C ASP A 239 -15.21 6.08 -7.49
N SER A 240 -14.84 5.40 -6.39
CA SER A 240 -14.55 3.97 -6.41
C SER A 240 -15.77 3.15 -6.84
N PHE A 241 -15.56 2.16 -7.72
CA PHE A 241 -16.61 1.23 -8.15
C PHE A 241 -17.19 0.41 -6.98
N LEU A 242 -16.44 0.28 -5.88
CA LEU A 242 -16.86 -0.41 -4.66
C LEU A 242 -17.85 0.40 -3.82
N CYS A 243 -18.02 1.71 -4.06
CA CYS A 243 -19.03 2.50 -3.35
C CYS A 243 -20.45 1.94 -3.55
N ASN A 244 -20.76 1.43 -4.74
CA ASN A 244 -22.05 0.78 -5.01
C ASN A 244 -22.18 -0.56 -4.27
N THR A 245 -21.07 -1.31 -4.19
CA THR A 245 -21.02 -2.63 -3.56
C THR A 245 -21.19 -2.53 -2.04
N LEU A 246 -20.49 -1.60 -1.40
CA LEU A 246 -20.49 -1.43 0.06
C LEU A 246 -21.60 -0.49 0.56
N GLY A 247 -22.15 0.35 -0.32
CA GLY A 247 -23.30 1.19 -0.05
C GLY A 247 -23.12 2.07 1.19
N ASP A 248 -24.08 1.98 2.12
CA ASP A 248 -24.10 2.81 3.33
C ASP A 248 -22.97 2.52 4.33
N LEU A 249 -22.25 1.41 4.17
CA LEU A 249 -21.12 1.06 5.02
C LEU A 249 -19.95 2.03 4.86
N VAL A 250 -19.79 2.64 3.67
CA VAL A 250 -18.74 3.65 3.43
C VAL A 250 -18.98 4.87 4.31
N GLU A 251 -20.19 5.43 4.29
CA GLU A 251 -20.56 6.58 5.13
C GLU A 251 -20.48 6.26 6.61
N LYS A 252 -20.98 5.09 7.04
CA LYS A 252 -20.84 4.64 8.42
C LYS A 252 -19.37 4.54 8.84
N ASN A 253 -18.48 4.07 7.97
CA ASN A 253 -17.06 3.96 8.30
C ASN A 253 -16.38 5.33 8.36
N LEU A 254 -16.79 6.30 7.53
CA LEU A 254 -16.35 7.69 7.66
C LEU A 254 -16.76 8.29 9.00
N ASP A 255 -18.01 8.07 9.43
CA ASP A 255 -18.51 8.48 10.75
C ASP A 255 -17.71 7.81 11.87
N PHE A 256 -17.45 6.50 11.75
CA PHE A 256 -16.62 5.76 12.71
C PHE A 256 -15.20 6.33 12.84
N TYR A 257 -14.55 6.72 11.72
CA TYR A 257 -13.26 7.40 11.80
C TYR A 257 -13.35 8.75 12.52
N ALA A 258 -14.39 9.53 12.24
CA ALA A 258 -14.59 10.82 12.92
C ALA A 258 -14.85 10.64 14.44
N ASP A 259 -15.57 9.60 14.84
CA ASP A 259 -15.91 9.32 16.23
C ASP A 259 -14.76 8.71 17.04
N GLN A 260 -13.86 7.96 16.40
CA GLN A 260 -12.71 7.30 17.05
C GLN A 260 -11.48 8.19 17.21
N VAL A 261 -11.55 9.45 16.79
CA VAL A 261 -10.39 10.34 16.83
C VAL A 261 -10.06 10.77 18.27
N ASP A 262 -8.81 10.65 18.68
CA ASP A 262 -8.36 11.01 20.03
C ASP A 262 -8.19 12.53 20.24
N ASP A 263 -7.78 12.91 21.45
CA ASP A 263 -7.50 14.30 21.81
C ASP A 263 -6.36 14.94 21.00
N ASN A 264 -5.45 14.16 20.43
CA ASN A 264 -4.41 14.63 19.52
C ASN A 264 -4.87 14.69 18.05
N GLY A 265 -6.08 14.21 17.74
CA GLY A 265 -6.55 14.11 16.36
C GLY A 265 -6.11 12.83 15.65
N LEU A 266 -5.77 11.76 16.37
CA LEU A 266 -5.16 10.55 15.84
C LEU A 266 -6.03 9.30 16.10
N TRP A 267 -5.58 8.17 15.56
CA TRP A 267 -6.17 6.86 15.77
C TRP A 267 -5.13 5.88 16.33
N PRO A 268 -5.56 4.85 17.07
CA PRO A 268 -4.66 3.83 17.57
C PRO A 268 -4.09 2.97 16.43
N VAL A 269 -2.91 2.39 16.66
CA VAL A 269 -2.36 1.31 15.82
C VAL A 269 -3.09 0.02 16.23
N PRO A 270 -3.81 -0.66 15.31
CA PRO A 270 -4.66 -1.80 15.68
C PRO A 270 -3.92 -3.14 15.82
N TRP A 271 -2.61 -3.15 15.66
CA TRP A 271 -1.75 -4.32 15.83
C TRP A 271 -0.62 -4.07 16.84
N GLN A 272 0.10 -5.13 17.21
CA GLN A 272 1.27 -5.08 18.09
C GLN A 272 2.27 -6.17 17.70
N TRP A 273 3.55 -5.94 17.98
CA TRP A 273 4.56 -6.99 17.81
C TRP A 273 4.64 -7.86 19.07
N SER A 274 4.80 -9.18 18.89
CA SER A 274 5.05 -10.11 19.99
C SER A 274 6.51 -10.11 20.46
N ALA A 275 7.43 -9.60 19.63
CA ALA A 275 8.86 -9.46 19.89
C ALA A 275 9.31 -7.99 19.70
N TYR A 276 10.54 -7.69 20.13
CA TYR A 276 11.17 -6.37 19.98
C TYR A 276 10.34 -5.19 20.54
N PRO A 277 9.97 -5.20 21.84
CA PRO A 277 9.05 -4.20 22.41
C PRO A 277 9.59 -2.76 22.34
N SER A 278 10.90 -2.57 22.39
CA SER A 278 11.52 -1.23 22.30
C SER A 278 11.46 -0.69 20.88
N GLU A 279 11.67 -1.54 19.89
CA GLU A 279 11.62 -1.22 18.47
C GLU A 279 10.18 -1.04 18.01
N TYR A 280 9.26 -1.89 18.48
CA TYR A 280 7.83 -1.71 18.27
C TYR A 280 7.34 -0.35 18.81
N ALA A 281 7.82 0.12 19.96
CA ALA A 281 7.43 1.43 20.47
C ALA A 281 7.79 2.58 19.49
N ILE A 282 8.87 2.42 18.71
CA ILE A 282 9.27 3.36 17.66
C ILE A 282 8.44 3.13 16.39
N ALA A 283 8.28 1.88 15.94
CA ALA A 283 7.46 1.54 14.78
C ALA A 283 6.01 1.99 14.93
N ALA A 284 5.41 1.78 16.11
CA ALA A 284 4.07 2.25 16.45
C ALA A 284 3.94 3.77 16.33
N ARG A 285 4.99 4.52 16.69
CA ARG A 285 5.01 5.98 16.51
C ARG A 285 4.99 6.37 15.03
N TYR A 286 5.70 5.61 14.19
CA TYR A 286 5.72 5.84 12.75
C TYR A 286 4.36 5.51 12.12
N TRP A 287 3.79 4.36 12.49
CA TRP A 287 2.44 3.96 12.08
C TRP A 287 1.35 4.94 12.50
N GLN A 288 1.43 5.53 13.70
CA GLN A 288 0.50 6.60 14.10
C GLN A 288 0.52 7.78 13.11
N GLY A 289 1.70 8.15 12.59
CA GLY A 289 1.82 9.19 11.58
C GLY A 289 1.24 8.78 10.23
N ILE A 290 1.53 7.55 9.78
CA ILE A 290 1.04 6.98 8.51
C ILE A 290 -0.48 6.85 8.53
N ILE A 291 -1.05 6.22 9.56
CA ILE A 291 -2.50 6.04 9.73
C ILE A 291 -3.21 7.40 9.76
N ALA A 292 -2.66 8.38 10.49
CA ALA A 292 -3.26 9.71 10.52
C ALA A 292 -3.29 10.34 9.13
N LEU A 293 -2.17 10.29 8.40
CA LEU A 293 -2.07 10.83 7.05
C LEU A 293 -3.06 10.17 6.09
N GLU A 294 -3.13 8.83 6.09
CA GLU A 294 -4.03 8.05 5.24
C GLU A 294 -5.49 8.36 5.55
N ARG A 295 -5.89 8.34 6.82
CA ARG A 295 -7.28 8.62 7.21
C ARG A 295 -7.70 10.06 6.91
N TYR A 296 -6.83 11.05 7.17
CA TYR A 296 -7.13 12.43 6.81
C TYR A 296 -7.17 12.66 5.30
N ARG A 297 -6.39 11.92 4.52
CA ARG A 297 -6.47 11.93 3.05
C ARG A 297 -7.84 11.41 2.60
N VAL A 298 -8.28 10.26 3.12
CA VAL A 298 -9.63 9.73 2.84
C VAL A 298 -10.71 10.73 3.25
N LEU A 299 -10.68 11.27 4.48
CA LEU A 299 -11.66 12.25 4.93
C LEU A 299 -11.69 13.49 4.01
N LYS A 300 -10.53 13.94 3.51
CA LYS A 300 -10.43 15.04 2.54
C LYS A 300 -11.10 14.69 1.20
N GLU A 301 -10.81 13.52 0.63
CA GLU A 301 -11.41 13.05 -0.63
C GLU A 301 -12.95 12.97 -0.55
N PHE A 302 -13.48 12.61 0.62
CA PHE A 302 -14.92 12.57 0.88
C PHE A 302 -15.51 13.91 1.36
N GLY A 303 -14.73 14.99 1.43
CA GLY A 303 -15.20 16.31 1.85
C GLY A 303 -15.60 16.40 3.33
N ARG A 304 -14.99 15.58 4.19
CA ARG A 304 -15.26 15.43 5.63
C ARG A 304 -14.19 16.06 6.55
N LEU A 305 -13.26 16.84 6.00
CA LEU A 305 -12.13 17.43 6.73
C LEU A 305 -12.48 18.70 7.52
#